data_AF-A0A7J9R6D1-F1
#
_entry.id   AF-A0A7J9R6D1-F1
#
_cell.length_a   1.000
_cell.length_b   1.000
_cell.length_c   1.000
_cell.angle_alpha   90.00
_cell.angle_beta   90.00
_cell.angle_gamma   90.00
#
_symmetry.space_group_name_H-M   'P 1'
#
loop_
_entity.id
_entity.type
_entity.pdbx_description
1 polymer ?
#
loop_
_entity_poly.entity_id
_entity_poly.type
_entity_poly.pdbx_seq_one_letter_code
_entity_poly.pdbx_strand_id
1 'polypeptide(L)'
;MAYSKILRRLREEKTNYKKRGTMLMGKREFITVTISNENTQVQILKPEMTGDKVVASAHSRYLLEKGWKGSRKSVPAAYLTGYIAGKKAIGKGSQGAILYTGTRKYTQRMAAALKGVIDAGLDVPANSETFPPDERINGEHLTVKNDISQIKSTIDSEVK
;
A
#
# COMPACT_ATOMS: atom_id res chain seq x y z
N MET A 1 -39.13 3.43 17.30
CA MET A 1 -37.84 2.79 16.97
C MET A 1 -36.76 3.44 17.84
N ALA A 2 -36.05 2.68 18.68
CA ALA A 2 -34.99 3.23 19.52
C ALA A 2 -33.77 3.61 18.66
N TYR A 3 -33.29 4.86 18.79
CA TYR A 3 -32.12 5.35 18.07
C TYR A 3 -30.84 4.82 18.70
N SER A 4 -30.19 3.87 18.02
CA SER A 4 -28.85 3.39 18.41
C SER A 4 -27.78 4.34 17.85
N LYS A 5 -26.89 4.84 18.71
CA LYS A 5 -25.81 5.76 18.33
C LYS A 5 -24.68 4.98 17.64
N ILE A 6 -24.78 4.82 16.32
CA ILE A 6 -23.77 4.13 15.51
C ILE A 6 -22.53 5.03 15.31
N LEU A 7 -21.34 4.44 15.46
CA LEU A 7 -20.06 5.12 15.20
C LEU A 7 -20.02 5.74 13.78
N ARG A 8 -19.50 6.97 13.66
CA ARG A 8 -19.46 7.72 12.39
C ARG A 8 -18.83 6.94 11.23
N ARG A 9 -17.64 6.36 11.44
CA ARG A 9 -16.91 5.63 10.37
C ARG A 9 -17.56 4.29 10.00
N LEU A 10 -18.40 3.74 10.88
CA LEU A 10 -19.20 2.56 10.59
C LEU A 10 -20.41 2.95 9.73
N ARG A 11 -21.07 4.08 10.04
CA ARG A 11 -22.15 4.64 9.21
C ARG A 11 -21.66 5.02 7.80
N GLU A 12 -20.44 5.52 7.68
CA GLU A 12 -19.83 5.85 6.39
C GLU A 12 -19.20 4.64 5.66
N GLU A 13 -19.26 3.43 6.23
CA GLU A 13 -18.68 2.20 5.68
C GLU A 13 -17.16 2.28 5.36
N LYS A 14 -16.46 3.21 6.03
CA LYS A 14 -15.02 3.43 5.82
C LYS A 14 -14.15 2.53 6.69
N THR A 15 -14.72 1.86 7.69
CA THR A 15 -13.93 1.09 8.66
C THR A 15 -14.68 -0.12 9.16
N ASN A 16 -14.05 -1.29 9.00
CA ASN A 16 -14.50 -2.51 9.63
C ASN A 16 -13.87 -2.61 11.03
N TYR A 17 -14.63 -2.26 12.06
CA TYR A 17 -14.13 -2.22 13.44
C TYR A 17 -13.76 -3.60 13.99
N LYS A 18 -14.39 -4.68 13.52
CA LYS A 18 -14.04 -6.06 13.90
C LYS A 18 -12.62 -6.41 13.43
N LYS A 19 -12.34 -6.19 12.15
CA LYS A 19 -10.99 -6.40 11.56
C LYS A 19 -9.95 -5.45 12.15
N ARG A 20 -10.34 -4.20 12.42
CA ARG A 20 -9.44 -3.21 13.01
C ARG A 20 -9.07 -3.61 14.45
N GLY A 21 -10.02 -4.06 15.25
CA GLY A 21 -9.77 -4.54 16.61
C GLY A 21 -8.73 -5.67 16.63
N THR A 22 -8.88 -6.66 15.75
CA THR A 22 -7.93 -7.78 15.64
C THR A 22 -6.53 -7.33 15.22
N MET A 23 -6.44 -6.38 14.29
CA MET A 23 -5.17 -5.81 13.86
C MET A 23 -4.46 -5.04 14.98
N LEU A 24 -5.21 -4.23 15.74
CA LEU A 24 -4.65 -3.41 16.82
C LEU A 24 -4.10 -4.25 17.98
N MET A 25 -4.65 -5.44 18.23
CA MET A 25 -4.10 -6.38 19.22
C MET A 25 -2.64 -6.76 18.92
N GLY A 26 -2.22 -6.73 17.65
CA GLY A 26 -0.84 -7.01 17.25
C GLY A 26 0.18 -5.94 17.66
N LYS A 27 -0.24 -4.74 18.09
CA LYS A 27 0.63 -3.60 18.48
C LYS A 27 1.72 -3.25 17.45
N ARG A 28 1.50 -3.58 16.17
CA ARG A 28 2.40 -3.27 15.06
C ARG A 28 1.86 -2.11 14.23
N GLU A 29 2.74 -1.51 13.45
CA GLU A 29 2.33 -0.61 12.38
C GLU A 29 1.53 -1.39 11.33
N PHE A 30 0.71 -0.69 10.57
CA PHE A 30 -0.10 -1.32 9.54
C PHE A 30 -0.06 -0.57 8.23
N ILE A 31 -0.09 -1.33 7.14
CA ILE A 31 -0.12 -0.84 5.78
C ILE A 31 -1.58 -0.75 5.34
N THR A 32 -1.93 0.38 4.74
CA THR A 32 -3.20 0.54 4.02
C THR A 32 -2.93 0.83 2.57
N VAL A 33 -3.64 0.11 1.71
CA VAL A 33 -3.57 0.30 0.26
C VAL A 33 -4.92 0.79 -0.23
N THR A 34 -4.93 2.03 -0.71
CA THR A 34 -6.11 2.66 -1.28
C THR A 34 -5.94 2.77 -2.79
N ILE A 35 -6.71 1.96 -3.52
CA ILE A 35 -6.83 2.05 -4.98
C ILE A 35 -8.07 2.90 -5.29
N SER A 36 -7.88 4.01 -5.97
CA SER A 36 -8.97 4.85 -6.49
C SER A 36 -9.23 4.52 -7.97
N ASN A 37 -10.13 5.27 -8.60
CA ASN A 37 -10.47 5.09 -10.01
C ASN A 37 -9.28 5.34 -10.94
N GLU A 38 -8.32 6.15 -10.50
CA GLU A 38 -7.16 6.52 -11.32
C GLU A 38 -5.83 6.25 -10.65
N ASN A 39 -5.76 6.24 -9.32
CA ASN A 39 -4.50 6.28 -8.58
C ASN A 39 -4.41 5.14 -7.56
N THR A 40 -3.18 4.90 -7.11
CA THR A 40 -2.88 4.02 -5.99
C THR A 40 -2.18 4.85 -4.91
N GLN A 41 -2.60 4.67 -3.67
CA GLN A 41 -2.00 5.27 -2.50
C GLN A 41 -1.65 4.16 -1.50
N VAL A 42 -0.42 4.19 -1.00
CA VAL A 42 0.05 3.27 0.04
C VAL A 42 0.48 4.10 1.24
N GLN A 43 -0.01 3.76 2.41
CA GLN A 43 0.33 4.44 3.65
C GLN A 43 0.70 3.42 4.72
N ILE A 44 1.74 3.72 5.49
CA ILE A 44 2.13 2.98 6.68
C ILE A 44 1.78 3.85 7.88
N LEU A 45 0.96 3.31 8.75
CA LEU A 45 0.36 4.02 9.87
C LEU A 45 0.72 3.35 11.19
N LYS A 46 0.91 4.19 12.21
CA LYS A 46 1.06 3.79 13.60
C LYS A 46 -0.21 4.18 14.36
N PRO A 47 -0.86 3.25 15.07
CA PRO A 47 -2.04 3.58 15.87
C PRO A 47 -1.64 4.36 17.12
N GLU A 48 -2.26 5.53 17.36
CA GLU A 48 -2.16 6.29 18.60
C GLU A 48 -3.57 6.53 19.20
N MET A 49 -3.64 6.94 20.46
CA MET A 49 -4.92 7.12 21.16
C MET A 49 -5.79 8.24 20.58
N THR A 50 -5.17 9.30 20.05
CA THR A 50 -5.85 10.44 19.43
C THR A 50 -6.26 10.17 17.99
N GLY A 51 -5.56 9.26 17.31
CA GLY A 51 -5.78 8.90 15.92
C GLY A 51 -4.60 8.10 15.34
N ASP A 52 -4.71 7.67 14.09
CA ASP A 52 -3.60 7.00 13.41
C ASP A 52 -2.60 8.03 12.88
N LYS A 53 -1.32 7.87 13.21
CA LYS A 53 -0.23 8.69 12.71
C LYS A 53 0.35 8.07 11.45
N VAL A 54 0.45 8.86 10.37
CA VAL A 54 1.06 8.40 9.12
C VAL A 54 2.58 8.48 9.25
N VAL A 55 3.24 7.32 9.25
CA VAL A 55 4.71 7.22 9.28
C VAL A 55 5.24 7.50 7.89
N ALA A 56 4.79 6.74 6.89
CA ALA A 56 5.20 6.90 5.50
C ALA A 56 3.99 6.87 4.57
N SER A 57 4.09 7.60 3.46
CA SER A 57 3.07 7.59 2.43
C SER A 57 3.69 7.70 1.04
N ALA A 58 3.06 7.03 0.09
CA ALA A 58 3.37 7.14 -1.33
C ALA A 58 2.08 7.22 -2.13
N HIS A 59 2.15 7.98 -3.22
CA HIS A 59 1.04 8.16 -4.14
C HIS A 59 1.54 7.96 -5.57
N SER A 60 0.76 7.26 -6.39
CA SER A 60 1.12 6.91 -7.78
C SER A 60 1.33 8.12 -8.71
N ARG A 61 0.97 9.33 -8.26
CA ARG A 61 1.26 10.58 -9.00
C ARG A 61 2.75 10.89 -9.06
N TYR A 62 3.51 10.51 -8.03
CA TYR A 62 4.95 10.69 -8.02
C TYR A 62 5.63 9.93 -9.18
N LEU A 63 5.04 8.84 -9.67
CA LEU A 63 5.55 8.12 -10.83
C LEU A 63 5.51 8.98 -12.12
N LEU A 64 4.60 9.96 -12.22
CA LEU A 64 4.55 10.86 -13.38
C LEU A 64 5.80 11.73 -13.49
N GLU A 65 6.31 12.21 -12.35
CA GLU A 65 7.55 12.99 -12.27
C GLU A 65 8.77 12.16 -12.70
N LYS A 66 8.67 10.84 -12.63
CA LYS A 66 9.70 9.87 -13.05
C LYS A 66 9.48 9.32 -14.47
N GLY A 67 8.64 9.97 -15.27
CA GLY A 67 8.41 9.59 -16.67
C GLY A 67 7.46 8.42 -16.89
N TRP A 68 6.60 8.08 -15.92
CA TRP A 68 5.59 7.03 -16.08
C TRP A 68 4.51 7.40 -17.09
N LYS A 69 4.44 6.69 -18.22
CA LYS A 69 3.50 6.96 -19.33
C LYS A 69 2.26 6.05 -19.34
N GLY A 70 2.06 5.25 -18.29
CA GLY A 70 0.99 4.25 -18.21
C GLY A 70 -0.11 4.57 -17.19
N SER A 71 -1.04 3.64 -17.00
CA SER A 71 -2.06 3.76 -15.95
C SER A 71 -1.42 3.76 -14.55
N ARG A 72 -1.86 4.70 -13.70
CA ARG A 72 -1.40 4.90 -12.31
C ARG A 72 -2.04 3.93 -11.30
N LYS A 73 -3.03 3.14 -11.74
CA LYS A 73 -3.68 2.08 -10.95
C LYS A 73 -3.36 0.67 -11.45
N SER A 74 -2.40 0.53 -12.37
CA SER A 74 -1.99 -0.76 -12.91
C SER A 74 -1.26 -1.58 -11.85
N VAL A 75 -1.10 -2.88 -12.09
CA VAL A 75 -0.34 -3.78 -11.19
C VAL A 75 1.11 -3.29 -11.00
N PRO A 76 1.85 -2.91 -12.06
CA PRO A 76 3.19 -2.34 -11.91
C PRO A 76 3.23 -1.01 -11.14
N ALA A 77 2.27 -0.10 -11.41
CA ALA A 77 2.21 1.18 -10.71
C ALA A 77 1.91 1.01 -9.22
N ALA A 78 1.02 0.07 -8.88
CA ALA A 78 0.73 -0.27 -7.48
C ALA A 78 1.95 -0.84 -6.77
N TYR A 79 2.69 -1.73 -7.44
CA TYR A 79 3.94 -2.29 -6.96
C TYR A 79 4.99 -1.20 -6.67
N LEU A 80 5.28 -0.32 -7.63
CA LEU A 80 6.23 0.79 -7.45
C LEU A 80 5.80 1.75 -6.34
N THR A 81 4.49 2.03 -6.24
CA THR A 81 3.96 2.88 -5.16
C THR A 81 4.20 2.23 -3.79
N GLY A 82 4.03 0.92 -3.69
CA GLY A 82 4.36 0.15 -2.48
C GLY A 82 5.86 0.20 -2.15
N TYR A 83 6.71 0.03 -3.15
CA TYR A 83 8.17 0.10 -3.00
C TYR A 83 8.63 1.45 -2.42
N ILE A 84 8.12 2.55 -2.97
CA ILE A 84 8.41 3.90 -2.47
C ILE A 84 7.95 4.07 -1.01
N ALA A 85 6.76 3.59 -0.67
CA ALA A 85 6.25 3.67 0.70
C ALA A 85 7.12 2.86 1.67
N GLY A 86 7.54 1.67 1.28
CA GLY A 86 8.42 0.80 2.07
C GLY A 86 9.78 1.46 2.34
N LYS A 87 10.45 1.98 1.29
CA LYS A 87 11.73 2.70 1.44
C LYS A 87 11.61 3.91 2.37
N LYS A 88 10.55 4.72 2.19
CA LYS A 88 10.28 5.87 3.07
C LYS A 88 10.00 5.45 4.52
N ALA A 89 9.47 4.25 4.75
CA ALA A 89 9.22 3.75 6.09
C ALA A 89 10.50 3.28 6.77
N ILE A 90 11.38 2.60 6.03
CA ILE A 90 12.70 2.16 6.51
C ILE A 90 13.56 3.37 6.88
N GLY A 91 13.58 4.41 6.04
CA GLY A 91 14.27 5.68 6.36
C GLY A 91 13.73 6.39 7.61
N LYS A 92 12.52 6.05 8.06
CA LYS A 92 11.90 6.53 9.31
C LYS A 92 12.01 5.54 10.48
N GLY A 93 12.71 4.42 10.30
CA GLY A 93 12.94 3.41 11.33
C GLY A 93 11.82 2.39 11.51
N SER A 94 10.90 2.25 10.55
CA SER A 94 9.89 1.19 10.60
C SER A 94 10.51 -0.17 10.26
N GLN A 95 10.31 -1.16 11.12
CA GLN A 95 10.88 -2.51 10.96
C GLN A 95 9.91 -3.49 10.32
N GLY A 96 8.61 -3.37 10.61
CA GLY A 96 7.60 -4.29 10.12
C GLY A 96 6.18 -3.77 10.27
N ALA A 97 5.29 -4.25 9.40
CA ALA A 97 3.91 -3.80 9.38
C ALA A 97 2.94 -4.92 8.95
N ILE A 98 1.67 -4.78 9.31
CA ILE A 98 0.60 -5.72 8.94
C ILE A 98 -0.29 -5.11 7.87
N LEU A 99 -0.71 -5.87 6.85
CA LEU A 99 -1.67 -5.37 5.88
C LEU A 99 -3.08 -5.22 6.50
N TYR A 100 -3.64 -4.01 6.39
CA TYR A 100 -5.04 -3.74 6.72
C TYR A 100 -5.84 -3.40 5.47
N THR A 101 -6.70 -4.33 5.06
CA THR A 101 -7.58 -4.19 3.89
C THR A 101 -8.83 -3.36 4.18
N GLY A 102 -9.19 -3.18 5.46
CA GLY A 102 -10.42 -2.50 5.87
C GLY A 102 -11.68 -3.17 5.31
N THR A 103 -12.51 -2.38 4.63
CA THR A 103 -13.74 -2.83 3.97
C THR A 103 -13.51 -3.32 2.53
N ARG A 104 -12.30 -3.15 1.99
CA ARG A 104 -11.98 -3.49 0.61
C ARG A 104 -11.67 -4.97 0.47
N LYS A 105 -11.96 -5.52 -0.72
CA LYS A 105 -11.54 -6.87 -1.09
C LYS A 105 -10.04 -6.89 -1.36
N TYR A 106 -9.40 -8.00 -1.00
CA TYR A 106 -8.02 -8.25 -1.39
C TYR A 106 -7.98 -8.51 -2.90
N THR A 107 -7.13 -7.78 -3.62
CA THR A 107 -7.05 -7.84 -5.09
C THR A 107 -5.59 -7.95 -5.53
N GLN A 108 -5.34 -8.42 -6.76
CA GLN A 108 -3.99 -8.53 -7.31
C GLN A 108 -3.19 -7.21 -7.27
N ARG A 109 -3.85 -6.07 -7.43
CA ARG A 109 -3.21 -4.74 -7.33
C ARG A 109 -2.76 -4.43 -5.91
N MET A 110 -3.57 -4.82 -4.91
CA MET A 110 -3.22 -4.69 -3.50
C MET A 110 -2.08 -5.64 -3.13
N ALA A 111 -2.11 -6.87 -3.65
CA ALA A 111 -1.03 -7.84 -3.51
C ALA A 111 0.29 -7.33 -4.12
N ALA A 112 0.23 -6.68 -5.29
CA ALA A 112 1.40 -6.09 -5.93
C ALA A 112 1.99 -4.94 -5.10
N ALA A 113 1.14 -4.05 -4.56
CA ALA A 113 1.59 -3.01 -3.64
C ALA A 113 2.25 -3.60 -2.37
N LEU A 114 1.69 -4.68 -1.83
CA LEU A 114 2.27 -5.39 -0.70
C LEU A 114 3.64 -5.98 -1.03
N LYS A 115 3.76 -6.65 -2.19
CA LYS A 115 5.04 -7.19 -2.67
C LYS A 115 6.10 -6.08 -2.80
N GLY A 116 5.72 -4.92 -3.34
CA GLY A 116 6.63 -3.77 -3.42
C GLY A 116 7.13 -3.32 -2.05
N VAL A 117 6.29 -3.33 -1.02
CA VAL A 117 6.71 -2.98 0.36
C VAL A 117 7.68 -4.03 0.94
N ILE A 118 7.45 -5.32 0.67
CA ILE A 118 8.33 -6.41 1.10
C ILE A 118 9.68 -6.32 0.40
N ASP A 119 9.69 -6.13 -0.92
CA ASP A 119 10.91 -5.98 -1.72
C ASP A 119 11.72 -4.73 -1.33
N ALA A 120 11.07 -3.72 -0.72
CA ALA A 120 11.77 -2.57 -0.17
C ALA A 120 12.56 -2.90 1.11
N GLY A 121 12.25 -4.01 1.79
CA GLY A 121 12.94 -4.52 2.98
C GLY A 121 12.11 -4.48 4.27
N LEU A 122 10.80 -4.21 4.21
CA LEU A 122 9.95 -4.16 5.40
C LEU A 122 9.41 -5.57 5.74
N ASP A 123 9.48 -5.97 7.01
CA ASP A 123 8.93 -7.26 7.46
C ASP A 123 7.39 -7.23 7.47
N VAL A 124 6.78 -8.01 6.59
CA VAL A 124 5.32 -8.10 6.46
C VAL A 124 4.91 -9.56 6.31
N PRO A 125 4.03 -10.08 7.19
CA PRO A 125 3.57 -11.46 7.07
C PRO A 125 2.67 -11.63 5.85
N ALA A 126 3.18 -12.33 4.83
CA ALA A 126 2.46 -12.64 3.60
C ALA A 126 2.92 -13.97 3.00
N ASN A 127 2.01 -14.72 2.38
CA ASN A 127 2.34 -15.93 1.63
C ASN A 127 2.74 -15.56 0.19
N SER A 128 3.86 -16.13 -0.30
CA SER A 128 4.41 -15.87 -1.63
C SER A 128 3.45 -16.25 -2.77
N GLU A 129 2.64 -17.29 -2.58
CA GLU A 129 1.65 -17.77 -3.56
C GLU A 129 0.54 -16.74 -3.86
N THR A 130 0.34 -15.80 -2.93
CA THR A 130 -0.72 -14.79 -3.04
C THR A 130 -0.32 -13.64 -3.98
N PHE A 131 0.96 -13.54 -4.33
CA PHE A 131 1.45 -12.46 -5.19
C PHE A 131 1.19 -12.72 -6.67
N PRO A 132 0.98 -11.66 -7.47
CA PRO A 132 0.97 -11.80 -8.92
C PRO A 132 2.33 -12.31 -9.44
N PRO A 133 2.35 -13.03 -10.57
CA PRO A 133 3.59 -13.47 -11.20
C PRO A 133 4.43 -12.27 -11.63
N ASP A 134 5.75 -12.46 -11.70
CA ASP A 134 6.70 -11.39 -12.00
C ASP A 134 6.49 -10.77 -13.38
N GLU A 135 6.11 -11.56 -14.38
CA GLU A 135 5.69 -11.10 -15.72
C GLU A 135 4.58 -10.03 -15.64
N ARG A 136 3.63 -10.22 -14.72
CA ARG A 136 2.50 -9.30 -14.52
C ARG A 136 2.93 -8.05 -13.74
N ILE A 137 3.88 -8.18 -12.82
CA ILE A 137 4.48 -7.04 -12.10
C ILE A 137 5.32 -6.20 -13.06
N ASN A 138 6.02 -6.84 -14.00
CA ASN A 138 6.79 -6.20 -15.06
C ASN A 138 5.91 -5.53 -16.12
N GLY A 139 4.61 -5.82 -16.12
CA GLY A 139 3.66 -5.17 -17.02
C GLY A 139 3.65 -5.77 -18.43
N GLU A 140 4.07 -7.03 -18.61
CA GLU A 140 4.08 -7.68 -19.93
C GLU A 140 2.69 -7.75 -20.58
N HIS A 141 1.64 -7.81 -19.74
CA HIS A 141 0.24 -7.75 -20.14
C HIS A 141 -0.25 -6.35 -20.57
N LEU A 142 0.58 -5.31 -20.46
CA LEU A 142 0.21 -3.94 -20.81
C LEU A 142 0.72 -3.59 -22.21
N THR A 143 -0.12 -2.87 -22.96
CA THR A 143 0.24 -2.32 -24.28
C THR A 143 1.32 -1.25 -24.19
N VAL A 144 1.32 -0.46 -23.11
CA VAL A 144 2.34 0.55 -22.82
C VAL A 144 3.35 -0.04 -21.84
N LYS A 145 4.52 -0.40 -22.35
CA LYS A 145 5.63 -0.89 -21.53
C LYS A 145 6.35 0.30 -20.89
N ASN A 146 6.59 0.21 -19.59
CA ASN A 146 7.37 1.17 -18.83
C ASN A 146 8.53 0.44 -18.15
N ASP A 147 9.71 1.05 -18.12
CA ASP A 147 10.90 0.47 -17.50
C ASP A 147 10.86 0.59 -15.97
N ILE A 148 10.35 -0.46 -15.33
CA ILE A 148 10.21 -0.53 -13.86
C ILE A 148 11.57 -0.54 -13.17
N SER A 149 12.58 -1.16 -13.79
CA SER A 149 13.95 -1.24 -13.27
C SER A 149 14.60 0.14 -13.16
N GLN A 150 14.43 1.00 -14.17
CA GLN A 150 14.95 2.37 -14.16
C GLN A 150 14.27 3.24 -13.10
N ILE A 151 12.97 3.05 -12.89
CA ILE A 151 12.25 3.79 -11.86
C ILE A 151 12.65 3.32 -10.47
N LYS A 152 12.85 2.01 -10.27
CA LYS A 152 13.37 1.46 -9.00
C LYS A 152 14.72 2.07 -8.65
N SER A 153 15.69 2.08 -9.58
CA SER A 153 17.01 2.65 -9.31
C SER A 153 16.96 4.15 -9.00
N THR A 154 16.03 4.87 -9.63
CA THR A 154 15.78 6.30 -9.32
C THR A 154 15.16 6.49 -7.93
N ILE A 155 14.33 5.57 -7.47
CA ILE A 155 13.76 5.61 -6.12
C ILE A 155 14.84 5.33 -5.07
N ASP A 156 15.72 4.37 -5.34
CA ASP A 156 16.81 4.01 -4.44
C ASP A 156 17.84 5.15 -4.28
N SER A 157 18.06 5.96 -5.30
CA SER A 157 18.96 7.12 -5.21
C SER A 157 18.37 8.28 -4.41
N GLU A 158 17.04 8.44 -4.41
CA GLU A 158 16.35 9.54 -3.71
C GLU A 158 16.02 9.24 -2.25
N VAL A 159 15.78 7.97 -1.91
CA VAL A 159 15.46 7.55 -0.55
C VAL A 159 16.70 6.93 0.09
N LYS A 160 17.59 7.80 0.60
CA LYS A 160 18.68 7.43 1.51
C LYS A 160 18.19 7.31 2.94
#